data_AF-A0AAQ4F036-F1
#
_entry.id   AF-A0AAQ4F036-F1
#
_cell.length_a   1.000
_cell.length_b   1.000
_cell.length_c   1.000
_cell.angle_alpha   90.00
_cell.angle_beta   90.00
_cell.angle_gamma   90.00
#
_symmetry.space_group_name_H-M   'P 1'
#
loop_
_entity.id
_entity.type
_entity.pdbx_description
1 polymer ?
#
loop_
_entity_poly.entity_id
_entity_poly.type
_entity_poly.pdbx_seq_one_letter_code
_entity_poly.pdbx_strand_id
1 'polypeptide(L)'
;MNGQKAVPRRHEWRAQRMWSRTAGEGCEAPSTTSGGLDRRQRAVALGPLLSSFLGVALTLSAITIGLSVLRHRKGSEGSGVFGMGRSSWNTCNSKLCMAHFRRLEDSLNRSTAPCDDFYRFACGAWHPRVAKSETAFRDLLAVAQQDAIRYLEAVNDASNKTVLPTRKILVPGSRPTLRINRAERVYQVCLHSGRSTRDAALLSEFLANRSLSWPERTTAPAQPLDVLLDLDINWNLGLWFSVRVTPIPGRNQRQVRVGSGIVSSDWKRALDTMVTRGVYKARVRRFHDVLRARSFAAMSDKEVEELRRDESTIVDALSGSVAGGQNELAFPLKQMQKLATPRLATAQWVTLLNWHLNKALRVTEADRVLATNVKLLQAVDSLLSSLPAEVVLHQLAWSLVQILGWMADSALPGLPTAYEIGDMRSADCFWATHRAFGWTAF
;
A
#
# COMPACT_ATOMS: atom_id res chain seq x y z
N MET A 1 -31.84 31.22 23.18
CA MET A 1 -30.89 32.34 23.03
C MET A 1 -29.59 31.96 23.73
N ASN A 2 -28.48 32.02 22.98
CA ASN A 2 -27.06 32.07 23.39
C ASN A 2 -26.50 30.96 24.32
N GLY A 3 -25.40 30.28 24.02
CA GLY A 3 -24.41 30.50 22.97
C GLY A 3 -23.49 29.28 22.79
N GLN A 4 -23.16 29.02 21.53
CA GLN A 4 -22.14 28.08 21.10
C GLN A 4 -20.75 28.68 21.38
N LYS A 5 -19.88 27.93 22.07
CA LYS A 5 -18.43 28.20 22.09
C LYS A 5 -17.72 27.14 21.25
N ALA A 6 -16.94 27.64 20.31
CA ALA A 6 -16.14 26.89 19.35
C ALA A 6 -15.01 26.09 20.04
N VAL A 7 -14.75 24.89 19.53
CA VAL A 7 -13.62 24.02 19.89
C VAL A 7 -12.54 24.15 18.81
N PRO A 8 -11.26 24.37 19.14
CA PRO A 8 -10.20 24.50 18.14
C PRO A 8 -9.67 23.13 17.70
N ARG A 9 -9.50 22.95 16.38
CA ARG A 9 -8.79 21.82 15.77
C ARG A 9 -7.29 21.89 16.13
N ARG A 10 -6.77 20.89 16.84
CA ARG A 10 -5.33 20.63 17.00
C ARG A 10 -4.98 19.23 16.50
N HIS A 11 -4.75 19.09 15.20
CA HIS A 11 -4.13 17.89 14.62
C HIS A 11 -3.25 18.28 13.42
N GLU A 12 -2.18 19.05 13.65
CA GLU A 12 -1.24 19.42 12.57
C GLU A 12 0.26 19.25 12.92
N TRP A 13 0.62 18.92 14.16
CA TRP A 13 2.01 19.06 14.62
C TRP A 13 2.87 17.78 14.75
N ARG A 14 2.46 16.63 14.18
CA ARG A 14 3.24 15.37 14.32
C ARG A 14 3.91 14.83 13.05
N ALA A 15 3.53 15.27 11.85
CA ALA A 15 4.15 14.78 10.60
C ALA A 15 5.44 15.54 10.21
N GLN A 16 5.58 16.81 10.61
CA GLN A 16 6.71 17.66 10.20
C GLN A 16 8.08 17.25 10.79
N ARG A 17 8.13 16.48 11.88
CA ARG A 17 9.39 16.21 12.59
C ARG A 17 10.22 15.05 12.02
N MET A 18 9.71 14.32 11.03
CA MET A 18 10.37 13.11 10.51
C MET A 18 11.05 13.31 9.15
N TRP A 19 10.78 14.40 8.43
CA TRP A 19 11.34 14.68 7.10
C TRP A 19 12.51 15.68 7.09
N SER A 20 12.77 16.38 8.19
CA SER A 20 13.81 17.42 8.28
C SER A 20 15.24 16.89 8.46
N ARG A 21 15.48 15.58 8.35
CA ARG A 21 16.82 14.97 8.56
C ARG A 21 17.53 14.45 7.31
N THR A 22 16.95 14.55 6.12
CA THR A 22 17.57 13.99 4.89
C THR A 22 17.53 14.91 3.66
N ALA A 23 17.26 16.20 3.81
CA ALA A 23 17.37 17.17 2.72
C ALA A 23 18.54 18.12 3.01
N GLY A 24 19.76 17.66 2.72
CA GLY A 24 20.97 18.44 2.89
C GLY A 24 21.98 18.06 1.82
N GLU A 25 21.64 18.31 0.56
CA GLU A 25 22.52 18.37 -0.62
C GLU A 25 21.62 18.68 -1.84
N GLY A 26 21.44 19.96 -2.20
CA GLY A 26 20.70 20.31 -3.42
C GLY A 26 20.13 21.72 -3.57
N CYS A 27 20.05 22.54 -2.52
CA CYS A 27 19.67 23.97 -2.66
C CYS A 27 20.86 24.84 -2.20
N GLU A 28 21.92 24.95 -3.02
CA GLU A 28 22.93 26.02 -2.88
C GLU A 28 22.63 27.13 -3.89
N ALA A 29 22.24 28.30 -3.38
CA ALA A 29 22.29 29.56 -4.10
C ALA A 29 23.59 30.29 -3.71
N PRO A 30 24.22 31.08 -4.60
CA PRO A 30 25.51 31.68 -4.33
C PRO A 30 25.38 32.81 -3.31
N SER A 31 26.11 32.69 -2.20
CA SER A 31 26.30 33.74 -1.21
C SER A 31 27.42 34.69 -1.66
N THR A 32 27.08 35.97 -1.84
CA THR A 32 28.07 37.05 -1.91
C THR A 32 28.43 37.48 -0.50
N THR A 33 29.56 37.00 0.00
CA THR A 33 30.24 37.50 1.20
C THR A 33 31.10 38.71 0.82
N SER A 34 30.73 39.90 1.30
CA SER A 34 31.64 41.05 1.37
C SER A 34 32.00 41.28 2.84
N GLY A 35 33.26 41.06 3.19
CA GLY A 35 33.79 41.36 4.50
C GLY A 35 35.24 41.84 4.41
N GLY A 36 35.47 43.08 4.87
CA GLY A 36 36.73 43.54 5.42
C GLY A 36 37.53 44.53 4.56
N LEU A 37 37.61 45.79 5.00
CA LEU A 37 38.81 46.31 5.69
C LEU A 37 38.72 47.82 5.96
N ASP A 38 39.07 48.17 7.20
CA ASP A 38 39.22 49.50 7.76
C ASP A 38 40.70 49.95 7.64
N ARG A 39 40.96 51.16 7.14
CA ARG A 39 42.11 51.99 7.59
C ARG A 39 42.10 53.43 7.04
N ARG A 40 42.19 54.37 7.98
CA ARG A 40 42.53 55.81 7.85
C ARG A 40 43.80 56.08 7.01
N GLN A 41 43.83 57.16 6.22
CA GLN A 41 44.57 58.41 6.50
C GLN A 41 44.75 59.34 5.26
N ARG A 42 44.45 60.62 5.49
CA ARG A 42 45.10 61.89 5.06
C ARG A 42 45.07 62.34 3.58
N ALA A 43 44.60 63.59 3.46
CA ALA A 43 44.68 64.49 2.33
C ALA A 43 46.11 65.01 2.07
N VAL A 44 46.42 65.28 0.80
CA VAL A 44 47.33 66.35 0.34
C VAL A 44 46.77 66.90 -0.98
N ALA A 45 46.66 68.22 -1.05
CA ALA A 45 46.28 69.00 -2.23
C ALA A 45 47.52 69.31 -3.10
N LEU A 46 47.30 69.54 -4.40
CA LEU A 46 47.85 70.65 -5.24
C LEU A 46 47.62 70.31 -6.73
N GLY A 47 46.89 71.16 -7.46
CA GLY A 47 46.98 71.22 -8.94
C GLY A 47 48.15 72.13 -9.35
N PRO A 48 48.14 72.77 -10.54
CA PRO A 48 47.52 72.44 -11.82
C PRO A 48 48.57 72.31 -12.95
N LEU A 49 48.19 71.90 -14.16
CA LEU A 49 48.52 72.57 -15.43
C LEU A 49 48.17 71.71 -16.66
N LEU A 50 47.44 72.36 -17.56
CA LEU A 50 47.10 71.96 -18.92
C LEU A 50 48.35 71.84 -19.81
N SER A 51 48.17 71.16 -20.96
CA SER A 51 49.00 71.24 -22.20
C SER A 51 49.90 70.04 -22.56
N SER A 52 49.31 68.86 -22.83
CA SER A 52 49.87 67.94 -23.87
C SER A 52 48.92 66.81 -24.31
N PHE A 53 47.60 67.05 -24.31
CA PHE A 53 46.60 66.04 -24.67
C PHE A 53 46.39 65.80 -26.19
N LEU A 54 47.20 66.41 -27.06
CA LEU A 54 47.08 66.23 -28.52
C LEU A 54 48.12 65.26 -29.16
N GLY A 55 49.16 64.86 -28.43
CA GLY A 55 50.17 63.91 -28.95
C GLY A 55 49.84 62.43 -28.69
N VAL A 56 49.13 62.12 -27.61
CA VAL A 56 48.86 60.73 -27.17
C VAL A 56 47.60 60.14 -27.82
N ALA A 57 46.66 60.97 -28.28
CA ALA A 57 45.43 60.50 -28.93
C ALA A 57 45.65 60.00 -30.37
N LEU A 58 46.66 60.52 -31.09
CA LEU A 58 46.93 60.13 -32.48
C LEU A 58 47.79 58.87 -32.60
N THR A 59 48.55 58.49 -31.57
CA THR A 59 49.32 57.23 -31.57
C THR A 59 48.47 56.02 -31.17
N LEU A 60 47.41 56.21 -30.38
CA LEU A 60 46.47 55.14 -30.00
C LEU A 60 45.48 54.75 -31.12
N SER A 61 45.13 55.67 -32.02
CA SER A 61 44.25 55.35 -33.16
C SER A 61 44.96 54.54 -34.26
N ALA A 62 46.27 54.76 -34.47
CA ALA A 62 47.06 53.97 -35.42
C ALA A 62 47.26 52.51 -34.97
N ILE A 63 47.42 52.28 -33.65
CA ILE A 63 47.58 50.94 -33.08
C ILE A 63 46.27 50.13 -33.13
N THR A 64 45.12 50.78 -32.97
CA THR A 64 43.81 50.10 -33.02
C THR A 64 43.40 49.70 -34.45
N ILE A 65 43.76 50.48 -35.47
CA ILE A 65 43.52 50.11 -36.88
C ILE A 65 44.46 48.99 -37.32
N GLY A 66 45.73 48.99 -36.89
CA GLY A 66 46.69 47.92 -37.19
C GLY A 66 46.30 46.55 -36.60
N LEU A 67 45.78 46.53 -35.36
CA LEU A 67 45.29 45.29 -34.73
C LEU A 67 43.99 44.75 -35.34
N SER A 68 43.16 45.63 -35.92
CA SER A 68 41.92 45.24 -36.58
C SER A 68 42.18 44.56 -37.94
N VAL A 69 43.22 44.99 -38.67
CA VAL A 69 43.61 44.40 -39.97
C VAL A 69 44.36 43.07 -39.80
N LEU A 70 45.13 42.89 -38.72
CA LEU A 70 45.81 41.62 -38.42
C LEU A 70 44.88 40.52 -37.89
N ARG A 71 43.67 40.86 -37.41
CA ARG A 71 42.66 39.88 -36.96
C ARG A 71 41.82 39.29 -38.09
N HIS A 72 41.84 39.88 -39.28
CA HIS A 72 40.98 39.44 -40.40
C HIS A 72 41.67 38.54 -41.44
N ARG A 73 42.94 38.13 -41.24
CA ARG A 73 43.71 37.40 -42.27
C ARG A 73 44.37 36.07 -41.86
N LYS A 74 43.95 35.45 -40.75
CA LYS A 74 44.33 34.06 -40.41
C LYS A 74 43.09 33.27 -39.97
N GLY A 75 42.62 32.37 -40.84
CA GLY A 75 41.55 31.43 -40.51
C GLY A 75 40.68 31.02 -41.70
N SER A 76 41.32 30.62 -42.80
CA SER A 76 40.71 29.68 -43.77
C SER A 76 40.96 28.27 -43.22
N GLU A 77 40.00 27.39 -43.45
CA GLU A 77 39.99 25.95 -43.15
C GLU A 77 39.63 25.54 -41.71
N GLY A 78 38.46 24.90 -41.61
CA GLY A 78 37.96 24.26 -40.39
C GLY A 78 36.71 24.91 -39.83
N SER A 79 35.58 24.84 -40.56
CA SER A 79 34.25 24.92 -39.94
C SER A 79 34.04 23.68 -39.05
N GLY A 80 34.74 23.65 -37.91
CA GLY A 80 34.29 22.96 -36.72
C GLY A 80 33.01 23.64 -36.30
N VAL A 81 31.89 23.05 -36.73
CA VAL A 81 30.56 23.30 -36.19
C VAL A 81 30.67 23.05 -34.69
N PHE A 82 30.91 24.11 -33.91
CA PHE A 82 30.38 24.20 -32.55
C PHE A 82 28.87 24.31 -32.68
N GLY A 83 28.27 23.20 -33.12
CA GLY A 83 27.01 22.80 -32.56
C GLY A 83 27.30 22.67 -31.07
N MET A 84 26.95 23.71 -30.31
CA MET A 84 26.10 23.44 -29.17
C MET A 84 25.02 22.53 -29.73
N GLY A 85 25.25 21.23 -29.62
CA GLY A 85 24.20 20.26 -29.75
C GLY A 85 23.17 20.80 -28.79
N ARG A 86 22.10 21.38 -29.35
CA ARG A 86 20.78 21.16 -28.79
C ARG A 86 20.81 19.67 -28.54
N SER A 87 21.08 19.27 -27.30
CA SER A 87 20.58 18.00 -26.82
C SER A 87 19.13 18.11 -27.22
N SER A 88 18.74 17.42 -28.28
CA SER A 88 17.34 17.23 -28.56
C SER A 88 16.88 16.52 -27.32
N TRP A 89 16.41 17.28 -26.33
CA TRP A 89 15.76 16.72 -25.17
C TRP A 89 14.68 15.87 -25.82
N ASN A 90 14.84 14.56 -25.74
CA ASN A 90 13.89 13.61 -26.30
C ASN A 90 12.66 13.72 -25.40
N THR A 91 11.91 14.80 -25.58
CA THR A 91 10.68 15.07 -24.85
C THR A 91 9.70 14.01 -25.29
N CYS A 92 9.23 13.27 -24.29
CA CYS A 92 8.34 12.17 -24.54
C CYS A 92 6.95 12.71 -24.90
N ASN A 93 6.60 12.64 -26.17
CA ASN A 93 5.30 13.09 -26.69
C ASN A 93 4.30 11.94 -26.85
N SER A 94 4.58 10.78 -26.25
CA SER A 94 3.62 9.67 -26.24
C SER A 94 2.35 10.07 -25.48
N LYS A 95 1.20 9.51 -25.88
CA LYS A 95 -0.07 9.76 -25.19
C LYS A 95 0.02 9.48 -23.68
N LEU A 96 0.76 8.42 -23.33
CA LEU A 96 0.99 8.03 -21.94
C LEU A 96 1.81 9.08 -21.19
N CYS A 97 2.90 9.57 -21.77
CA CYS A 97 3.70 10.65 -21.18
C CYS A 97 2.90 11.92 -20.95
N MET A 98 2.17 12.37 -21.97
CA MET A 98 1.37 13.58 -21.84
C MET A 98 0.25 13.42 -20.79
N ALA A 99 -0.32 12.22 -20.67
CA ALA A 99 -1.28 11.93 -19.62
C ALA A 99 -0.65 11.99 -18.21
N HIS A 100 0.53 11.40 -18.01
CA HIS A 100 1.24 11.48 -16.72
C HIS A 100 1.73 12.90 -16.40
N PHE A 101 2.23 13.63 -17.39
CA PHE A 101 2.66 15.01 -17.23
C PHE A 101 1.50 15.90 -16.78
N ARG A 102 0.34 15.81 -17.42
CA ARG A 102 -0.87 16.55 -16.99
C ARG A 102 -1.25 16.20 -15.56
N ARG A 103 -1.28 14.91 -15.20
CA ARG A 103 -1.57 14.47 -13.82
C ARG A 103 -0.59 15.07 -12.80
N LEU A 104 0.69 15.16 -13.16
CA LEU A 104 1.70 15.79 -12.31
C LEU A 104 1.43 17.30 -12.20
N GLU A 105 1.28 17.99 -13.32
CA GLU A 105 1.02 19.43 -13.39
C GLU A 105 -0.21 19.84 -12.58
N ASP A 106 -1.31 19.09 -12.69
CA ASP A 106 -2.55 19.32 -11.95
C ASP A 106 -2.38 19.20 -10.43
N SER A 107 -1.36 18.49 -9.96
CA SER A 107 -1.09 18.29 -8.52
C SER A 107 -0.18 19.38 -7.95
N LEU A 108 0.60 20.05 -8.80
CA LEU A 108 1.62 21.02 -8.39
C LEU A 108 1.00 22.37 -7.97
N ASN A 109 1.32 22.84 -6.77
CA ASN A 109 1.10 24.21 -6.34
C ASN A 109 2.34 25.06 -6.61
N ARG A 110 2.40 25.67 -7.80
CA ARG A 110 3.52 26.53 -8.22
C ARG A 110 3.68 27.81 -7.40
N SER A 111 2.70 28.17 -6.57
CA SER A 111 2.78 29.32 -5.66
C SER A 111 3.58 29.03 -4.39
N THR A 112 3.97 27.78 -4.15
CA THR A 112 4.85 27.39 -3.03
C THR A 112 6.21 26.99 -3.57
N ALA A 113 7.33 27.49 -3.01
CA ALA A 113 8.64 27.07 -3.49
C ALA A 113 8.97 25.64 -3.02
N PRO A 114 9.58 24.80 -3.87
CA PRO A 114 9.88 23.41 -3.52
C PRO A 114 10.90 23.28 -2.39
N CYS A 115 11.87 24.21 -2.24
CA CYS A 115 12.81 24.19 -1.12
C CYS A 115 12.17 24.66 0.21
N ASP A 116 11.00 25.31 0.18
CA ASP A 116 10.31 25.78 1.40
C ASP A 116 9.37 24.70 1.97
N ASP A 117 8.51 24.15 1.11
CA ASP A 117 7.59 23.07 1.45
C ASP A 117 7.35 22.22 0.19
N PHE A 118 8.22 21.23 -0.02
CA PHE A 118 8.13 20.34 -1.18
C PHE A 118 6.80 19.59 -1.24
N TYR A 119 6.21 19.24 -0.09
CA TYR A 119 4.93 18.53 -0.07
C TYR A 119 3.81 19.43 -0.56
N ARG A 120 3.74 20.68 -0.07
CA ARG A 120 2.77 21.65 -0.53
C ARG A 120 3.02 22.06 -1.98
N PHE A 121 4.26 22.18 -2.43
CA PHE A 121 4.57 22.37 -3.86
C PHE A 121 4.08 21.19 -4.71
N ALA A 122 4.35 19.95 -4.30
CA ALA A 122 4.07 18.77 -5.11
C ALA A 122 2.59 18.33 -5.10
N CYS A 123 1.91 18.54 -3.97
CA CYS A 123 0.57 18.02 -3.69
C CYS A 123 -0.44 19.10 -3.31
N GLY A 124 -0.04 20.37 -3.19
CA GLY A 124 -0.91 21.43 -2.65
C GLY A 124 -2.02 21.89 -3.59
N ALA A 125 -1.97 21.51 -4.87
CA ALA A 125 -3.06 21.70 -5.83
C ALA A 125 -3.76 20.37 -6.18
N TRP A 126 -3.36 19.26 -5.56
CA TRP A 126 -3.99 17.97 -5.82
C TRP A 126 -5.44 17.96 -5.33
N HIS A 127 -6.31 17.42 -6.16
CA HIS A 127 -7.71 17.19 -5.84
C HIS A 127 -8.02 15.68 -5.91
N PRO A 128 -8.74 15.12 -4.91
CA PRO A 128 -9.27 13.76 -4.95
C PRO A 128 -9.98 13.46 -6.25
N ARG A 129 -9.54 12.44 -6.98
CA ARG A 129 -10.26 11.89 -8.14
C ARG A 129 -11.23 10.80 -7.71
N VAL A 130 -10.88 10.07 -6.66
CA VAL A 130 -11.75 9.09 -6.01
C VAL A 130 -12.38 9.72 -4.76
N ALA A 131 -13.70 9.61 -4.65
CA ALA A 131 -14.42 10.09 -3.48
C ALA A 131 -13.82 9.49 -2.19
N LYS A 132 -13.67 10.31 -1.15
CA LYS A 132 -13.14 9.93 0.18
C LYS A 132 -11.65 9.55 0.22
N SER A 133 -10.86 9.81 -0.83
CA SER A 133 -9.40 9.67 -0.69
C SER A 133 -8.86 10.73 0.28
N GLU A 134 -8.39 10.32 1.45
CA GLU A 134 -7.88 11.22 2.48
C GLU A 134 -6.50 11.81 2.12
N THR A 135 -5.79 11.22 1.15
CA THR A 135 -4.43 11.64 0.76
C THR A 135 -4.17 11.43 -0.73
N ALA A 136 -3.27 12.23 -1.30
CA ALA A 136 -2.82 12.11 -2.69
C ALA A 136 -2.26 10.71 -3.01
N PHE A 137 -1.56 10.10 -2.05
CA PHE A 137 -1.04 8.74 -2.20
C PHE A 137 -2.16 7.70 -2.33
N ARG A 138 -3.20 7.76 -1.48
CA ARG A 138 -4.34 6.83 -1.57
C ARG A 138 -5.11 7.00 -2.87
N ASP A 139 -5.29 8.23 -3.33
CA ASP A 139 -5.92 8.51 -4.62
C ASP A 139 -5.10 7.99 -5.80
N LEU A 140 -3.78 8.20 -5.79
CA LEU A 140 -2.91 7.68 -6.84
C LEU A 140 -2.91 6.15 -6.87
N LEU A 141 -2.90 5.49 -5.70
CA LEU A 141 -3.03 4.04 -5.61
C LEU A 141 -4.39 3.55 -6.14
N ALA A 142 -5.47 4.24 -5.77
CA ALA A 142 -6.81 3.93 -6.26
C ALA A 142 -6.94 4.11 -7.79
N VAL A 143 -6.35 5.16 -8.35
CA VAL A 143 -6.30 5.40 -9.80
C VAL A 143 -5.46 4.33 -10.51
N ALA A 144 -4.30 3.96 -9.96
CA ALA A 144 -3.48 2.89 -10.53
C ALA A 144 -4.23 1.54 -10.52
N GLN A 145 -4.97 1.25 -9.46
CA GLN A 145 -5.86 0.09 -9.38
C GLN A 145 -6.96 0.14 -10.44
N GLN A 146 -7.61 1.28 -10.63
CA GLN A 146 -8.62 1.45 -11.68
C GLN A 146 -8.04 1.32 -13.09
N ASP A 147 -6.83 1.84 -13.34
CA ASP A 147 -6.12 1.68 -14.61
C ASP A 147 -5.84 0.19 -14.87
N ALA A 148 -5.42 -0.58 -13.84
CA ALA A 148 -5.20 -2.01 -13.93
C ALA A 148 -6.50 -2.81 -14.16
N ILE A 149 -7.58 -2.48 -13.46
CA ILE A 149 -8.90 -3.12 -13.63
C ILE A 149 -9.42 -2.88 -15.06
N ARG A 150 -9.38 -1.63 -15.54
CA ARG A 150 -9.82 -1.29 -16.91
C ARG A 150 -9.02 -2.02 -17.98
N TYR A 151 -7.72 -2.23 -17.75
CA TYR A 151 -6.90 -3.05 -18.63
C TYR A 151 -7.40 -4.51 -18.68
N LEU A 152 -7.66 -5.12 -17.52
CA LEU A 152 -8.17 -6.49 -17.43
C LEU A 152 -9.56 -6.65 -18.05
N GLU A 153 -10.44 -5.67 -17.87
CA GLU A 153 -11.77 -5.62 -18.50
C GLU A 153 -11.67 -5.51 -20.03
N ALA A 154 -10.82 -4.63 -20.54
CA ALA A 154 -10.62 -4.46 -21.99
C ALA A 154 -10.08 -5.73 -22.65
N VAL A 155 -9.20 -6.46 -21.96
CA VAL A 155 -8.70 -7.77 -22.43
C VAL A 155 -9.83 -8.81 -22.42
N ASN A 156 -10.71 -8.81 -21.41
CA ASN A 156 -11.88 -9.69 -21.38
C ASN A 156 -12.81 -9.46 -22.57
N ASP A 157 -13.19 -8.20 -22.80
CA ASP A 157 -14.12 -7.82 -23.86
C ASP A 157 -13.57 -8.19 -25.25
N ALA A 158 -12.26 -8.04 -25.46
CA ALA A 158 -11.58 -8.46 -26.67
C ALA A 158 -11.60 -9.99 -26.85
N SER A 159 -11.39 -10.74 -25.76
CA SER A 159 -11.46 -12.21 -25.75
C SER A 159 -12.87 -12.75 -25.99
N ASN A 160 -13.92 -12.02 -25.59
CA ASN A 160 -15.30 -12.49 -25.66
C ASN A 160 -15.97 -12.15 -27.01
N LYS A 161 -15.54 -11.06 -27.66
CA LYS A 161 -16.07 -10.64 -28.98
C LYS A 161 -15.42 -11.33 -30.18
N THR A 162 -14.36 -12.09 -29.96
CA THR A 162 -13.59 -12.72 -31.02
C THR A 162 -12.80 -13.90 -30.45
N VAL A 163 -12.91 -15.08 -31.09
CA VAL A 163 -11.77 -16.01 -31.17
C VAL A 163 -10.63 -15.18 -31.78
N LEU A 164 -9.85 -14.48 -30.96
CA LEU A 164 -8.80 -13.63 -31.49
C LEU A 164 -7.67 -14.53 -31.98
N PRO A 165 -7.27 -14.47 -33.26
CA PRO A 165 -5.89 -14.73 -33.57
C PRO A 165 -5.09 -13.74 -32.73
N THR A 166 -4.20 -14.27 -31.90
CA THR A 166 -3.24 -13.54 -31.07
C THR A 166 -2.72 -12.33 -31.82
N ARG A 167 -3.29 -11.15 -31.54
CA ARG A 167 -2.76 -9.90 -32.07
C ARG A 167 -1.49 -9.65 -31.29
N LYS A 168 -0.39 -10.15 -31.88
CA LYS A 168 0.99 -9.95 -31.47
C LYS A 168 1.18 -8.47 -31.13
N ILE A 169 1.18 -8.13 -29.84
CA ILE A 169 1.97 -6.99 -29.38
C ILE A 169 3.41 -7.48 -29.50
N LEU A 170 3.95 -7.37 -30.71
CA LEU A 170 5.36 -7.60 -30.99
C LEU A 170 6.13 -6.51 -30.26
N VAL A 171 6.55 -6.80 -29.03
CA VAL A 171 7.84 -6.28 -28.57
C VAL A 171 8.88 -7.02 -29.41
N PRO A 172 9.66 -6.33 -30.25
CA PRO A 172 10.67 -6.99 -31.08
C PRO A 172 11.69 -7.68 -30.18
N GLY A 173 11.77 -9.02 -30.25
CA GLY A 173 12.76 -9.82 -29.52
C GLY A 173 12.21 -10.78 -28.45
N SER A 174 10.94 -10.65 -28.03
CA SER A 174 10.35 -11.59 -27.06
C SER A 174 9.66 -12.76 -27.76
N ARG A 175 10.14 -14.00 -27.52
CA ARG A 175 9.46 -15.22 -27.96
C ARG A 175 8.02 -15.25 -27.42
N PRO A 176 7.01 -15.61 -28.23
CA PRO A 176 5.62 -15.64 -27.81
C PRO A 176 5.39 -16.89 -26.94
N THR A 177 5.70 -16.79 -25.64
CA THR A 177 5.12 -17.76 -24.70
C THR A 177 3.67 -17.38 -24.50
N LEU A 178 2.77 -18.19 -25.05
CA LEU A 178 1.32 -18.18 -24.80
C LEU A 178 1.02 -18.57 -23.34
N ARG A 179 1.65 -17.88 -22.39
CA ARG A 179 1.31 -17.95 -20.97
C ARG A 179 0.15 -17.00 -20.80
N ILE A 180 -1.08 -17.49 -20.97
CA ILE A 180 -2.22 -16.84 -20.32
C ILE A 180 -1.79 -16.61 -18.88
N ASN A 181 -1.72 -15.34 -18.48
CA ASN A 181 -1.30 -14.99 -17.15
C ASN A 181 -2.29 -15.67 -16.20
N ARG A 182 -1.84 -16.59 -15.34
CA ARG A 182 -2.72 -17.32 -14.41
C ARG A 182 -3.59 -16.35 -13.61
N ALA A 183 -3.04 -15.17 -13.31
CA ALA A 183 -3.76 -14.06 -12.69
C ALA A 183 -4.96 -13.59 -13.52
N GLU A 184 -4.78 -13.37 -14.83
CA GLU A 184 -5.86 -12.95 -15.73
C GLU A 184 -6.97 -14.01 -15.79
N ARG A 185 -6.62 -15.29 -15.93
CA ARG A 185 -7.64 -16.36 -15.95
C ARG A 185 -8.40 -16.43 -14.63
N VAL A 186 -7.73 -16.29 -13.49
CA VAL A 186 -8.40 -16.30 -12.18
C VAL A 186 -9.30 -15.07 -12.01
N TYR A 187 -8.85 -13.90 -12.46
CA TYR A 187 -9.68 -12.70 -12.48
C TYR A 187 -10.95 -12.91 -13.32
N GLN A 188 -10.83 -13.48 -14.53
CA GLN A 188 -11.98 -13.76 -15.38
C GLN A 188 -12.93 -14.78 -14.76
N VAL A 189 -12.41 -15.87 -14.19
CA VAL A 189 -13.26 -16.85 -13.49
C VAL A 189 -14.02 -16.19 -12.34
N CYS A 190 -13.36 -15.30 -11.59
CA CYS A 190 -13.98 -14.57 -10.50
C CYS A 190 -15.12 -13.64 -10.96
N LEU A 191 -14.92 -12.91 -12.07
CA LEU A 191 -15.97 -12.05 -12.63
C LEU A 191 -17.22 -12.83 -13.06
N HIS A 192 -17.09 -14.12 -13.33
CA HIS A 192 -18.20 -14.99 -13.72
C HIS A 192 -18.71 -15.90 -12.58
N SER A 193 -17.95 -16.08 -11.48
CA SER A 193 -18.30 -16.91 -10.31
C SER A 193 -19.25 -16.21 -9.33
N GLY A 194 -20.19 -16.92 -8.70
CA GLY A 194 -21.20 -16.34 -7.81
C GLY A 194 -22.54 -16.07 -8.50
N ARG A 195 -22.79 -16.74 -9.63
CA ARG A 195 -24.10 -16.83 -10.31
C ARG A 195 -24.80 -18.18 -10.06
N SER A 196 -24.16 -19.09 -9.32
CA SER A 196 -24.65 -20.45 -9.10
C SER A 196 -24.72 -20.78 -7.61
N THR A 197 -25.78 -21.47 -7.21
CA THR A 197 -25.92 -22.08 -5.88
C THR A 197 -24.79 -23.05 -5.52
N ARG A 198 -24.05 -23.54 -6.52
CA ARG A 198 -22.88 -24.41 -6.35
C ARG A 198 -21.74 -23.73 -5.58
N ASP A 199 -21.58 -22.42 -5.73
CA ASP A 199 -20.46 -21.68 -5.14
C ASP A 199 -20.65 -21.52 -3.61
N ALA A 200 -21.90 -21.35 -3.16
CA ALA A 200 -22.26 -21.39 -1.74
C ALA A 200 -21.96 -22.75 -1.09
N ALA A 201 -22.28 -23.85 -1.78
CA ALA A 201 -21.98 -25.20 -1.29
C ALA A 201 -20.46 -25.43 -1.16
N LEU A 202 -19.65 -24.92 -2.09
CA LEU A 202 -18.19 -25.00 -2.01
C LEU A 202 -17.64 -24.22 -0.80
N LEU A 203 -18.22 -23.06 -0.46
CA LEU A 203 -17.82 -22.34 0.75
C LEU A 203 -18.20 -23.11 2.02
N SER A 204 -19.41 -23.69 2.08
CA SER A 204 -19.81 -24.52 3.21
C SER A 204 -18.92 -25.76 3.36
N GLU A 205 -18.56 -26.42 2.26
CA GLU A 205 -17.62 -27.54 2.25
C GLU A 205 -16.22 -27.11 2.70
N PHE A 206 -15.74 -25.96 2.23
CA PHE A 206 -14.46 -25.37 2.65
C PHE A 206 -14.39 -25.13 4.16
N LEU A 207 -15.48 -24.64 4.76
CA LEU A 207 -15.61 -24.46 6.21
C LEU A 207 -15.65 -25.82 6.93
N ALA A 208 -16.50 -26.73 6.47
CA ALA A 208 -16.68 -28.05 7.08
C ALA A 208 -15.37 -28.86 7.12
N ASN A 209 -14.56 -28.80 6.05
CA ASN A 209 -13.24 -29.45 5.98
C ASN A 209 -12.22 -28.92 7.00
N ARG A 210 -12.51 -27.81 7.68
CA ARG A 210 -11.72 -27.20 8.77
C ARG A 210 -12.41 -27.31 10.12
N SER A 211 -13.46 -28.12 10.20
CA SER A 211 -14.34 -28.19 11.36
C SER A 211 -14.91 -26.83 11.76
N LEU A 212 -15.11 -25.95 10.77
CA LEU A 212 -15.82 -24.69 10.94
C LEU A 212 -17.27 -24.89 10.50
N SER A 213 -18.20 -24.42 11.31
CA SER A 213 -19.62 -24.46 10.99
C SER A 213 -20.21 -23.05 10.97
N TRP A 214 -20.91 -22.76 9.88
CA TRP A 214 -21.73 -21.57 9.72
C TRP A 214 -22.92 -21.92 8.81
N PRO A 215 -24.15 -21.50 9.14
CA PRO A 215 -24.52 -20.68 10.30
C PRO A 215 -24.70 -21.44 11.62
N GLU A 216 -24.79 -22.76 11.61
CA GLU A 216 -25.01 -23.54 12.82
C GLU A 216 -23.78 -23.51 13.74
N ARG A 217 -24.01 -23.39 15.06
CA ARG A 217 -22.99 -23.65 16.07
C ARG A 217 -22.86 -25.16 16.24
N THR A 218 -21.67 -25.68 15.98
CA THR A 218 -21.37 -27.09 16.22
C THR A 218 -20.17 -27.19 17.15
N THR A 219 -20.25 -28.16 18.05
CA THR A 219 -19.13 -28.52 18.92
C THR A 219 -18.10 -29.29 18.11
N ALA A 220 -17.22 -28.55 17.44
CA ALA A 220 -16.09 -29.14 16.73
C ALA A 220 -14.94 -29.43 17.70
N PRO A 221 -14.29 -30.61 17.63
CA PRO A 221 -13.12 -30.92 18.45
C PRO A 221 -11.83 -30.20 17.98
N ALA A 222 -11.93 -29.30 16.99
CA ALA A 222 -10.78 -28.64 16.42
C ALA A 222 -10.16 -27.62 17.39
N GLN A 223 -8.83 -27.54 17.36
CA GLN A 223 -8.11 -26.55 18.14
C GLN A 223 -8.08 -25.21 17.40
N PRO A 224 -8.53 -24.08 17.98
CA PRO A 224 -8.65 -22.85 17.20
C PRO A 224 -7.33 -22.28 16.66
N LEU A 225 -6.20 -22.52 17.36
CA LEU A 225 -4.87 -22.10 16.86
C LEU A 225 -4.44 -22.87 15.62
N ASP A 226 -4.76 -24.17 15.55
CA ASP A 226 -4.52 -25.02 14.38
C ASP A 226 -5.28 -24.49 13.16
N VAL A 227 -6.57 -24.17 13.33
CA VAL A 227 -7.39 -23.59 12.27
C VAL A 227 -6.87 -22.21 11.82
N LEU A 228 -6.46 -21.35 12.74
CA LEU A 228 -5.85 -20.06 12.41
C LEU A 228 -4.57 -20.21 11.57
N LEU A 229 -3.72 -21.19 11.92
CA LEU A 229 -2.49 -21.48 11.19
C LEU A 229 -2.75 -22.12 9.84
N ASP A 230 -3.72 -23.04 9.72
CA ASP A 230 -4.14 -23.61 8.43
C ASP A 230 -4.61 -22.51 7.47
N LEU A 231 -5.51 -21.65 7.94
CA LEU A 231 -6.06 -20.56 7.15
C LEU A 231 -4.97 -19.60 6.68
N ASP A 232 -4.02 -19.25 7.55
CA ASP A 232 -2.94 -18.35 7.16
C ASP A 232 -1.89 -19.01 6.25
N ILE A 233 -1.34 -20.16 6.64
CA ILE A 233 -0.19 -20.77 5.94
C ILE A 233 -0.62 -21.44 4.63
N ASN A 234 -1.73 -22.20 4.65
CA ASN A 234 -2.16 -22.96 3.48
C ASN A 234 -3.08 -22.15 2.55
N TRP A 235 -3.79 -21.15 3.07
CA TRP A 235 -4.77 -20.38 2.28
C TRP A 235 -4.43 -18.89 2.16
N ASN A 236 -3.36 -18.43 2.81
CA ASN A 236 -3.00 -17.00 2.83
C ASN A 236 -4.13 -16.11 3.38
N LEU A 237 -4.94 -16.66 4.29
CA LEU A 237 -6.05 -16.01 5.00
C LEU A 237 -5.64 -15.74 6.45
N GLY A 238 -4.64 -14.88 6.64
CA GLY A 238 -4.20 -14.45 7.97
C GLY A 238 -5.25 -13.60 8.68
N LEU A 239 -6.22 -14.22 9.35
CA LEU A 239 -7.35 -13.53 9.97
C LEU A 239 -6.91 -12.66 11.16
N TRP A 240 -6.41 -13.28 12.22
CA TRP A 240 -6.00 -12.57 13.45
C TRP A 240 -4.53 -12.14 13.42
N PHE A 241 -3.69 -13.00 12.84
CA PHE A 241 -2.28 -12.77 12.62
C PHE A 241 -1.85 -13.44 11.30
N SER A 242 -0.64 -13.14 10.85
CA SER A 242 -0.03 -13.78 9.68
C SER A 242 1.33 -14.36 10.03
N VAL A 243 1.72 -15.46 9.42
CA VAL A 243 2.96 -16.21 9.64
C VAL A 243 3.68 -16.38 8.30
N ARG A 244 4.90 -15.86 8.20
CA ARG A 244 5.72 -15.97 6.98
C ARG A 244 7.12 -16.42 7.34
N VAL A 245 7.64 -17.43 6.65
CA VAL A 245 9.05 -17.80 6.76
C VAL A 245 9.83 -16.92 5.79
N THR A 246 10.71 -16.07 6.31
CA THR A 246 11.45 -15.09 5.50
C THR A 246 12.96 -15.26 5.74
N PRO A 247 13.81 -15.02 4.73
CA PRO A 247 15.24 -14.93 4.95
C PRO A 247 15.56 -13.70 5.81
N ILE A 248 16.55 -13.83 6.69
CA ILE A 248 17.07 -12.70 7.46
C ILE A 248 18.01 -11.92 6.55
N PRO A 249 17.80 -10.62 6.29
CA PRO A 249 18.68 -9.83 5.45
C PRO A 249 20.14 -9.92 5.91
N GLY A 250 21.05 -10.21 4.98
CA GLY A 250 22.48 -10.35 5.25
C GLY A 250 22.89 -11.64 5.98
N ARG A 251 21.98 -12.61 6.18
CA ARG A 251 22.30 -13.92 6.77
C ARG A 251 21.73 -15.05 5.94
N ASN A 252 22.45 -16.16 5.85
CA ASN A 252 21.93 -17.40 5.26
C ASN A 252 21.02 -18.17 6.23
N GLN A 253 20.19 -17.44 6.97
CA GLN A 253 19.29 -17.98 8.00
C GLN A 253 17.87 -17.51 7.70
N ARG A 254 16.90 -18.32 8.11
CA ARG A 254 15.47 -18.01 8.01
C ARG A 254 14.94 -17.57 9.36
N GLN A 255 13.85 -16.82 9.35
CA GLN A 255 13.09 -16.48 10.53
C GLN A 255 11.59 -16.64 10.27
N VAL A 256 10.85 -16.98 11.31
CA VAL A 256 9.39 -16.99 11.32
C VAL A 256 8.93 -15.57 11.67
N ARG A 257 8.40 -14.85 10.70
CA ARG A 257 7.79 -13.54 10.95
C ARG A 257 6.32 -13.73 11.30
N VAL A 258 5.89 -13.21 12.45
CA VAL A 258 4.48 -13.20 12.86
C VAL A 258 3.96 -11.77 12.84
N GLY A 259 3.07 -11.49 11.89
CA GLY A 259 2.52 -10.19 11.57
C GLY A 259 1.07 -9.99 12.00
N SER A 260 0.54 -8.79 11.78
CA SER A 260 -0.89 -8.51 11.91
C SER A 260 -1.70 -9.26 10.85
N GLY A 261 -2.93 -9.64 11.22
CA GLY A 261 -3.90 -10.22 10.30
C GLY A 261 -4.82 -9.18 9.65
N ILE A 262 -5.84 -9.68 8.95
CA ILE A 262 -6.90 -8.90 8.28
C ILE A 262 -7.79 -8.21 9.32
N VAL A 263 -8.09 -8.88 10.44
CA VAL A 263 -8.84 -8.30 11.55
C VAL A 263 -7.97 -7.20 12.18
N SER A 264 -8.37 -5.96 11.93
CA SER A 264 -7.59 -4.75 12.15
C SER A 264 -8.45 -3.62 12.69
N SER A 265 -7.84 -2.45 12.95
CA SER A 265 -8.58 -1.23 13.27
C SER A 265 -9.59 -0.84 12.19
N ASP A 266 -9.33 -1.18 10.92
CA ASP A 266 -10.25 -0.89 9.82
C ASP A 266 -11.45 -1.84 9.85
N TRP A 267 -11.25 -3.11 10.21
CA TRP A 267 -12.36 -4.05 10.47
C TRP A 267 -13.24 -3.55 11.62
N LYS A 268 -12.62 -3.12 12.73
CA LYS A 268 -13.35 -2.52 13.86
C LYS A 268 -14.19 -1.33 13.42
N ARG A 269 -13.60 -0.40 12.67
CA ARG A 269 -14.32 0.77 12.15
C ARG A 269 -15.49 0.38 11.25
N ALA A 270 -15.31 -0.62 10.39
CA ALA A 270 -16.36 -1.13 9.53
C ALA A 270 -17.51 -1.75 10.35
N LEU A 271 -17.18 -2.56 11.35
CA LEU A 271 -18.15 -3.14 12.29
C LEU A 271 -18.93 -2.05 13.04
N ASP A 272 -18.23 -1.11 13.68
CA ASP A 272 -18.83 0.01 14.42
C ASP A 272 -19.77 0.83 13.53
N THR A 273 -19.38 1.05 12.27
CA THR A 273 -20.21 1.76 11.28
C THR A 273 -21.47 0.95 10.93
N MET A 274 -21.35 -0.36 10.72
CA MET A 274 -22.49 -1.23 10.40
C MET A 274 -23.49 -1.31 11.56
N VAL A 275 -22.99 -1.40 12.79
CA VAL A 275 -23.81 -1.41 14.01
C VAL A 275 -24.51 -0.06 14.18
N THR A 276 -23.76 1.05 14.09
CA THR A 276 -24.31 2.41 14.24
C THR A 276 -25.38 2.72 13.18
N ARG A 277 -25.22 2.22 11.95
CA ARG A 277 -26.21 2.39 10.87
C ARG A 277 -27.38 1.40 10.93
N GLY A 278 -27.38 0.46 11.88
CA GLY A 278 -28.42 -0.57 12.01
C GLY A 278 -28.42 -1.60 10.86
N VAL A 279 -27.35 -1.70 10.07
CA VAL A 279 -27.28 -2.62 8.91
C VAL A 279 -26.67 -3.98 9.24
N TYR A 280 -26.04 -4.13 10.41
CA TYR A 280 -25.38 -5.39 10.82
C TYR A 280 -26.35 -6.58 10.83
N LYS A 281 -27.52 -6.42 11.42
CA LYS A 281 -28.53 -7.49 11.55
C LYS A 281 -29.03 -7.98 10.18
N ALA A 282 -29.35 -7.04 9.28
CA ALA A 282 -29.78 -7.36 7.93
C ALA A 282 -28.68 -8.07 7.15
N ARG A 283 -27.41 -7.65 7.33
CA ARG A 283 -26.24 -8.29 6.73
C ARG A 283 -26.10 -9.74 7.19
N VAL A 284 -26.05 -10.00 8.49
CA VAL A 284 -25.91 -11.37 9.05
C VAL A 284 -26.98 -12.30 8.50
N ARG A 285 -28.24 -11.84 8.49
CA ARG A 285 -29.36 -12.63 7.95
C ARG A 285 -29.21 -12.94 6.47
N ARG A 286 -28.77 -11.98 5.67
CA ARG A 286 -28.54 -12.21 4.25
C ARG A 286 -27.49 -13.30 4.02
N PHE A 287 -26.38 -13.28 4.75
CA PHE A 287 -25.37 -14.33 4.69
C PHE A 287 -25.92 -15.69 5.16
N HIS A 288 -26.66 -15.68 6.26
CA HIS A 288 -27.34 -16.86 6.77
C HIS A 288 -28.25 -17.49 5.70
N ASP A 289 -29.10 -16.69 5.06
CA ASP A 289 -30.11 -17.19 4.12
C ASP A 289 -29.48 -17.76 2.83
N VAL A 290 -28.40 -17.14 2.33
CA VAL A 290 -27.70 -17.61 1.14
C VAL A 290 -26.90 -18.89 1.41
N LEU A 291 -26.22 -18.98 2.55
CA LEU A 291 -25.36 -20.14 2.88
C LEU A 291 -26.12 -21.31 3.49
N ARG A 292 -27.44 -21.20 3.59
CA ARG A 292 -28.29 -22.21 4.19
C ARG A 292 -28.54 -23.37 3.24
N ALA A 293 -27.65 -24.36 3.27
CA ALA A 293 -27.86 -25.57 2.50
C ALA A 293 -28.94 -26.51 3.11
N ARG A 294 -29.24 -26.42 4.42
CA ARG A 294 -29.92 -27.51 5.15
C ARG A 294 -30.97 -27.11 6.20
N SER A 295 -31.22 -25.84 6.44
CA SER A 295 -31.94 -25.39 7.62
C SER A 295 -33.09 -24.44 7.18
N PHE A 296 -34.29 -24.52 7.79
CA PHE A 296 -35.47 -23.73 7.38
C PHE A 296 -35.87 -22.60 8.36
N ALA A 297 -35.52 -22.66 9.64
CA ALA A 297 -35.77 -21.62 10.66
C ALA A 297 -34.89 -20.35 10.58
N ALA A 298 -35.44 -19.18 10.26
CA ALA A 298 -34.64 -17.93 10.22
C ALA A 298 -33.82 -17.69 11.51
N MET A 299 -32.62 -17.09 11.37
CA MET A 299 -31.77 -16.75 12.52
C MET A 299 -32.48 -15.76 13.45
N SER A 300 -32.58 -16.15 14.73
CA SER A 300 -33.25 -15.37 15.76
C SER A 300 -32.49 -14.08 16.08
N ASP A 301 -33.21 -13.09 16.60
CA ASP A 301 -32.61 -11.81 17.06
C ASP A 301 -31.52 -12.04 18.11
N LYS A 302 -31.73 -13.04 18.97
CA LYS A 302 -30.79 -13.42 20.03
C LYS A 302 -29.48 -13.95 19.44
N GLU A 303 -29.54 -14.86 18.47
CA GLU A 303 -28.34 -15.41 17.81
C GLU A 303 -27.53 -14.33 17.09
N VAL A 304 -28.20 -13.41 16.40
CA VAL A 304 -27.53 -12.28 15.74
C VAL A 304 -26.80 -11.39 16.76
N GLU A 305 -27.43 -11.13 17.91
CA GLU A 305 -26.87 -10.28 18.95
C GLU A 305 -25.72 -10.96 19.72
N GLU A 306 -25.80 -12.28 19.93
CA GLU A 306 -24.69 -13.07 20.46
C GLU A 306 -23.49 -13.03 19.52
N LEU A 307 -23.69 -13.28 18.22
CA LEU A 307 -22.64 -13.18 17.22
C LEU A 307 -22.00 -11.78 17.22
N ARG A 308 -22.81 -10.72 17.27
CA ARG A 308 -22.33 -9.34 17.32
C ARG A 308 -21.43 -9.10 18.52
N ARG A 309 -21.83 -9.62 19.69
CA ARG A 309 -21.06 -9.49 20.93
C ARG A 309 -19.74 -10.23 20.85
N ASP A 310 -19.76 -11.45 20.33
CA ASP A 310 -18.56 -12.28 20.15
C ASP A 310 -17.58 -11.61 19.17
N GLU A 311 -18.09 -11.12 18.03
CA GLU A 311 -17.30 -10.38 17.04
C GLU A 311 -16.70 -9.11 17.65
N SER A 312 -17.50 -8.28 18.34
CA SER A 312 -17.01 -7.06 18.99
C SER A 312 -15.91 -7.37 19.99
N THR A 313 -16.11 -8.38 20.85
CA THR A 313 -15.14 -8.77 21.89
C THR A 313 -13.79 -9.14 21.28
N ILE A 314 -13.80 -9.97 20.24
CA ILE A 314 -12.59 -10.43 19.55
C ILE A 314 -11.94 -9.27 18.79
N VAL A 315 -12.70 -8.52 18.01
CA VAL A 315 -12.20 -7.40 17.19
C VAL A 315 -11.62 -6.30 18.08
N ASP A 316 -12.22 -6.00 19.23
CA ASP A 316 -11.75 -5.01 20.19
C ASP A 316 -10.41 -5.41 20.81
N ALA A 317 -10.29 -6.67 21.24
CA ALA A 317 -9.05 -7.19 21.80
C ALA A 317 -7.90 -7.15 20.77
N LEU A 318 -8.16 -7.60 19.54
CA LEU A 318 -7.15 -7.64 18.48
C LEU A 318 -6.77 -6.23 18.00
N SER A 319 -7.74 -5.37 17.68
CA SER A 319 -7.46 -4.03 17.16
C SER A 319 -6.87 -3.09 18.22
N GLY A 320 -7.30 -3.20 19.49
CA GLY A 320 -6.73 -2.45 20.60
C GLY A 320 -5.24 -2.74 20.82
N SER A 321 -4.82 -3.99 20.58
CA SER A 321 -3.42 -4.40 20.68
C SER A 321 -2.51 -3.75 19.62
N VAL A 322 -3.07 -3.40 18.45
CA VAL A 322 -2.34 -2.78 17.33
C VAL A 322 -2.24 -1.27 17.47
N ALA A 323 -3.24 -0.62 18.10
CA ALA A 323 -3.26 0.83 18.31
C ALA A 323 -2.11 1.32 19.23
N GLY A 324 -1.54 0.43 20.05
CA GLY A 324 -0.49 0.75 21.03
C GLY A 324 0.93 0.94 20.47
N GLY A 325 1.12 1.00 19.15
CA GLY A 325 2.42 1.15 18.49
C GLY A 325 3.10 -0.18 18.12
N GLN A 326 4.16 -0.11 17.31
CA GLN A 326 4.94 -1.28 16.91
C GLN A 326 5.82 -1.76 18.08
N ASN A 327 5.42 -2.87 18.68
CA ASN A 327 6.22 -3.64 19.63
C ASN A 327 6.88 -4.80 18.90
N GLU A 328 7.73 -4.47 17.93
CA GLU A 328 8.46 -5.48 17.18
C GLU A 328 9.54 -6.11 18.07
N LEU A 329 9.54 -7.43 18.14
CA LEU A 329 10.50 -8.19 18.95
C LEU A 329 10.97 -9.42 18.20
N ALA A 330 12.30 -9.59 18.13
CA ALA A 330 12.92 -10.78 17.60
C ALA A 330 13.45 -11.66 18.73
N PHE A 331 13.04 -12.93 18.78
CA PHE A 331 13.45 -13.88 19.82
C PHE A 331 13.50 -15.32 19.29
N PRO A 332 14.33 -16.22 19.85
CA PRO A 332 14.28 -17.64 19.49
C PRO A 332 12.93 -18.26 19.84
N LEU A 333 12.43 -19.19 19.01
CA LEU A 333 11.10 -19.80 19.18
C LEU A 333 10.93 -20.46 20.56
N LYS A 334 11.99 -21.00 21.16
CA LYS A 334 12.00 -21.50 22.56
C LYS A 334 11.46 -20.49 23.59
N GLN A 335 11.55 -19.19 23.31
CA GLN A 335 11.11 -18.10 24.19
C GLN A 335 9.68 -17.62 23.89
N MET A 336 8.97 -18.21 22.91
CA MET A 336 7.63 -17.81 22.48
C MET A 336 6.63 -17.77 23.64
N GLN A 337 6.59 -18.83 24.45
CA GLN A 337 5.70 -18.87 25.61
C GLN A 337 6.01 -17.74 26.60
N LYS A 338 7.28 -17.52 26.93
CA LYS A 338 7.67 -16.50 27.92
C LYS A 338 7.38 -15.08 27.44
N LEU A 339 7.63 -14.79 26.16
CA LEU A 339 7.65 -13.41 25.66
C LEU A 339 6.35 -12.99 24.98
N ALA A 340 5.64 -13.92 24.35
CA ALA A 340 4.50 -13.58 23.48
C ALA A 340 3.20 -14.30 23.86
N THR A 341 3.24 -15.58 24.23
CA THR A 341 2.03 -16.37 24.50
C THR A 341 2.16 -17.18 25.80
N PRO A 342 2.02 -16.56 26.99
CA PRO A 342 2.24 -17.23 28.28
C PRO A 342 1.42 -18.50 28.50
N ARG A 343 0.22 -18.59 27.93
CA ARG A 343 -0.70 -19.71 28.12
C ARG A 343 -0.56 -20.80 27.06
N LEU A 344 0.06 -20.50 25.92
CA LEU A 344 0.37 -21.47 24.86
C LEU A 344 1.81 -21.94 24.96
N ALA A 345 1.99 -23.26 25.11
CA ALA A 345 3.31 -23.86 25.21
C ALA A 345 4.11 -23.70 23.91
N THR A 346 5.42 -23.48 24.02
CA THR A 346 6.28 -23.38 22.85
C THR A 346 6.26 -24.65 21.99
N ALA A 347 6.23 -25.84 22.62
CA ALA A 347 6.16 -27.12 21.91
C ALA A 347 4.90 -27.22 21.02
N GLN A 348 3.79 -26.62 21.46
CA GLN A 348 2.56 -26.57 20.69
C GLN A 348 2.73 -25.70 19.43
N TRP A 349 3.33 -24.52 19.56
CA TRP A 349 3.67 -23.67 18.40
C TRP A 349 4.55 -24.40 17.38
N VAL A 350 5.63 -25.05 17.83
CA VAL A 350 6.53 -25.81 16.95
C VAL A 350 5.78 -26.92 16.23
N THR A 351 4.92 -27.66 16.94
CA THR A 351 4.15 -28.77 16.40
C THR A 351 3.18 -28.30 15.32
N LEU A 352 2.34 -27.31 15.64
CA LEU A 352 1.33 -26.79 14.70
C LEU A 352 1.96 -26.11 13.49
N LEU A 353 3.01 -25.29 13.69
CA LEU A 353 3.74 -24.69 12.56
C LEU A 353 4.29 -25.77 11.63
N ASN A 354 4.88 -26.83 12.17
CA ASN A 354 5.43 -27.92 11.36
C ASN A 354 4.37 -28.83 10.72
N TRP A 355 3.10 -28.78 11.17
CA TRP A 355 2.00 -29.46 10.49
C TRP A 355 1.59 -28.75 9.20
N HIS A 356 1.56 -27.41 9.19
CA HIS A 356 1.15 -26.64 8.01
C HIS A 356 2.34 -26.23 7.12
N LEU A 357 3.54 -26.08 7.66
CA LEU A 357 4.71 -25.72 6.85
C LEU A 357 5.17 -26.90 5.98
N ASN A 358 5.63 -26.58 4.77
CA ASN A 358 6.29 -27.55 3.90
C ASN A 358 7.47 -28.21 4.64
N LYS A 359 7.73 -29.50 4.39
CA LYS A 359 8.86 -30.26 4.96
C LYS A 359 10.20 -29.52 4.84
N ALA A 360 10.44 -28.79 3.75
CA ALA A 360 11.66 -28.00 3.52
C ALA A 360 11.76 -26.73 4.42
N LEU A 361 10.64 -26.29 4.99
CA LEU A 361 10.49 -25.08 5.81
C LEU A 361 10.25 -25.41 7.29
N ARG A 362 10.52 -26.64 7.72
CA ARG A 362 10.37 -27.04 9.12
C ARG A 362 11.14 -26.10 10.05
N VAL A 363 10.49 -25.80 11.18
CA VAL A 363 10.99 -24.93 12.24
C VAL A 363 11.31 -25.75 13.48
N THR A 364 12.28 -25.26 14.23
CA THR A 364 12.78 -25.82 15.48
C THR A 364 12.72 -24.74 16.55
N GLU A 365 12.84 -25.13 17.82
CA GLU A 365 12.89 -24.19 18.94
C GLU A 365 14.07 -23.18 18.86
N ALA A 366 15.10 -23.50 18.08
CA ALA A 366 16.25 -22.62 17.86
C ALA A 366 15.98 -21.53 16.79
N ASP A 367 15.00 -21.73 15.92
CA ASP A 367 14.70 -20.78 14.85
C ASP A 367 14.23 -19.44 15.43
N ARG A 368 14.59 -18.36 14.74
CA ARG A 368 14.23 -17.00 15.18
C ARG A 368 12.80 -16.69 14.78
N VAL A 369 12.07 -16.08 15.71
CA VAL A 369 10.76 -15.48 15.49
C VAL A 369 10.93 -13.97 15.47
N LEU A 370 10.29 -13.30 14.51
CA LEU A 370 10.11 -11.85 14.48
C LEU A 370 8.63 -11.55 14.64
N ALA A 371 8.19 -11.23 15.87
CA ALA A 371 6.83 -10.77 16.11
C ALA A 371 6.76 -9.27 15.82
N THR A 372 6.01 -8.84 14.80
CA THR A 372 5.89 -7.41 14.47
C THR A 372 5.11 -6.64 15.54
N ASN A 373 4.27 -7.36 16.30
CA ASN A 373 3.58 -6.82 17.46
C ASN A 373 3.37 -7.93 18.50
N VAL A 374 4.16 -7.89 19.58
CA VAL A 374 4.02 -8.85 20.69
C VAL A 374 2.67 -8.74 21.41
N LYS A 375 2.10 -7.53 21.54
CA LYS A 375 0.80 -7.34 22.20
C LYS A 375 -0.32 -8.03 21.44
N LEU A 376 -0.23 -8.12 20.11
CA LEU A 376 -1.19 -8.89 19.31
C LEU A 376 -1.15 -10.36 19.66
N LEU A 377 0.04 -10.96 19.80
CA LEU A 377 0.19 -12.36 20.20
C LEU A 377 -0.32 -12.61 21.62
N GLN A 378 -0.10 -11.66 22.53
CA GLN A 378 -0.66 -11.72 23.89
C GLN A 378 -2.19 -11.63 23.87
N ALA A 379 -2.77 -10.79 23.02
CA ALA A 379 -4.22 -10.71 22.84
C ALA A 379 -4.79 -12.02 22.27
N VAL A 380 -4.13 -12.62 21.27
CA VAL A 380 -4.49 -13.93 20.73
C VAL A 380 -4.42 -15.02 21.80
N ASP A 381 -3.32 -15.09 22.57
CA ASP A 381 -3.15 -16.02 23.69
C ASP A 381 -4.27 -15.88 24.74
N SER A 382 -4.61 -14.64 25.09
CA SER A 382 -5.70 -14.35 26.04
C SER A 382 -7.06 -14.75 25.48
N LEU A 383 -7.36 -14.47 24.21
CA LEU A 383 -8.64 -14.84 23.60
C LEU A 383 -8.81 -16.35 23.53
N LEU A 384 -7.77 -17.07 23.07
CA LEU A 384 -7.79 -18.53 22.93
C LEU A 384 -7.96 -19.28 24.25
N SER A 385 -7.60 -18.65 25.37
CA SER A 385 -7.71 -19.22 26.71
C SER A 385 -8.92 -18.74 27.49
N SER A 386 -9.50 -17.58 27.15
CA SER A 386 -10.65 -17.01 27.87
C SER A 386 -11.98 -17.36 27.23
N LEU A 387 -12.01 -17.61 25.92
CA LEU A 387 -13.23 -17.96 25.20
C LEU A 387 -13.31 -19.47 24.96
N PRO A 388 -14.52 -20.07 25.02
CA PRO A 388 -14.72 -21.45 24.58
C PRO A 388 -14.27 -21.63 23.12
N ALA A 389 -13.66 -22.78 22.81
CA ALA A 389 -13.18 -23.08 21.46
C ALA A 389 -14.31 -22.97 20.42
N GLU A 390 -15.52 -23.40 20.76
CA GLU A 390 -16.71 -23.29 19.91
C GLU A 390 -17.03 -21.83 19.51
N VAL A 391 -16.95 -20.89 20.46
CA VAL A 391 -17.19 -19.46 20.21
C VAL A 391 -16.12 -18.92 19.26
N VAL A 392 -14.85 -19.28 19.49
CA VAL A 392 -13.75 -18.85 18.63
C VAL A 392 -13.93 -19.40 17.20
N LEU A 393 -14.16 -20.71 17.05
CA LEU A 393 -14.34 -21.37 15.76
C LEU A 393 -15.55 -20.79 15.01
N HIS A 394 -16.67 -20.57 15.69
CA HIS A 394 -17.85 -19.97 15.07
C HIS A 394 -17.56 -18.54 14.58
N GLN A 395 -16.81 -17.75 15.35
CA GLN A 395 -16.40 -16.41 14.92
C GLN A 395 -15.39 -16.44 13.76
N LEU A 396 -14.48 -17.42 13.72
CA LEU A 396 -13.59 -17.62 12.58
C LEU A 396 -14.38 -17.98 11.31
N ALA A 397 -15.38 -18.85 11.45
CA ALA A 397 -16.29 -19.19 10.35
C ALA A 397 -17.04 -17.94 9.85
N TRP A 398 -17.60 -17.13 10.76
CA TRP A 398 -18.25 -15.88 10.41
C TRP A 398 -17.31 -14.89 9.71
N SER A 399 -16.08 -14.75 10.21
CA SER A 399 -15.06 -13.88 9.59
C SER A 399 -14.72 -14.32 8.16
N LEU A 400 -14.59 -15.63 7.93
CA LEU A 400 -14.38 -16.18 6.59
C LEU A 400 -15.59 -15.96 5.67
N VAL A 401 -16.80 -16.14 6.19
CA VAL A 401 -18.03 -15.88 5.44
C VAL A 401 -18.11 -14.41 5.02
N GLN A 402 -17.74 -13.47 5.89
CA GLN A 402 -17.67 -12.05 5.53
C GLN A 402 -16.60 -11.75 4.46
N ILE A 403 -15.46 -12.45 4.49
CA ILE A 403 -14.35 -12.25 3.54
C ILE A 403 -14.60 -12.93 2.19
N LEU A 404 -15.21 -14.11 2.18
CA LEU A 404 -15.29 -14.99 1.02
C LEU A 404 -16.71 -15.12 0.46
N GLY A 405 -17.75 -14.71 1.20
CA GLY A 405 -19.13 -14.97 0.81
C GLY A 405 -19.56 -14.24 -0.46
N TRP A 406 -18.96 -13.11 -0.80
CA TRP A 406 -19.18 -12.44 -2.10
C TRP A 406 -18.72 -13.28 -3.30
N MET A 407 -17.76 -14.21 -3.10
CA MET A 407 -17.37 -15.18 -4.13
C MET A 407 -18.34 -16.35 -4.23
N ALA A 408 -19.01 -16.68 -3.12
CA ALA A 408 -20.03 -17.73 -3.07
C ALA A 408 -21.35 -17.28 -3.71
N ASP A 409 -21.71 -16.01 -3.58
CA ASP A 409 -22.91 -15.45 -4.19
C ASP A 409 -22.73 -13.94 -4.42
N SER A 410 -22.97 -13.49 -5.65
CA SER A 410 -22.85 -12.07 -6.01
C SER A 410 -23.85 -11.14 -5.30
N ALA A 411 -24.90 -11.69 -4.69
CA ALA A 411 -25.80 -10.96 -3.81
C ALA A 411 -25.14 -10.63 -2.46
N LEU A 412 -24.14 -11.39 -2.01
CA LEU A 412 -23.50 -11.14 -0.72
C LEU A 412 -22.49 -9.99 -0.84
N PRO A 413 -22.57 -8.98 0.05
CA PRO A 413 -21.63 -7.87 0.00
C PRO A 413 -20.24 -8.34 0.47
N GLY A 414 -19.19 -7.93 -0.25
CA GLY A 414 -17.82 -8.03 0.26
C GLY A 414 -17.64 -7.25 1.56
N LEU A 415 -16.46 -7.36 2.18
CA LEU A 415 -16.13 -6.49 3.30
C LEU A 415 -16.31 -5.03 2.87
N PRO A 416 -16.88 -4.15 3.72
CA PRO A 416 -16.90 -2.72 3.45
C PRO A 416 -15.45 -2.21 3.52
N THR A 417 -14.68 -2.43 2.47
CA THR A 417 -13.41 -1.74 2.31
C THR A 417 -13.73 -0.29 1.99
N ALA A 418 -12.92 0.63 2.51
CA ALA A 418 -13.16 2.07 2.45
C ALA A 418 -13.14 2.69 1.03
N TYR A 419 -13.18 1.85 -0.01
CA TYR A 419 -13.04 2.25 -1.40
C TYR A 419 -14.35 1.99 -2.14
N GLU A 420 -15.17 3.03 -2.26
CA GLU A 420 -16.27 3.09 -3.23
C GLU A 420 -15.66 3.25 -4.64
N ILE A 421 -15.02 2.19 -5.15
CA ILE A 421 -14.41 2.18 -6.48
C ILE A 421 -15.24 1.25 -7.39
N GLY A 422 -15.98 1.85 -8.33
CA GLY A 422 -16.55 1.14 -9.48
C GLY A 422 -17.49 -0.03 -9.16
N ASP A 423 -17.56 -0.98 -10.09
CA ASP A 423 -18.22 -2.28 -9.87
C ASP A 423 -17.49 -3.03 -8.74
N MET A 424 -18.17 -3.17 -7.59
CA MET A 424 -17.59 -3.80 -6.39
C MET A 424 -17.03 -5.19 -6.69
N ARG A 425 -17.67 -5.94 -7.59
CA ARG A 425 -17.24 -7.29 -7.97
C ARG A 425 -15.89 -7.27 -8.67
N SER A 426 -15.69 -6.32 -9.59
CA SER A 426 -14.43 -6.18 -10.31
C SER A 426 -13.27 -5.80 -9.38
N ALA A 427 -13.53 -4.96 -8.38
CA ALA A 427 -12.55 -4.63 -7.34
C ALA A 427 -12.24 -5.85 -6.45
N ASP A 428 -13.26 -6.57 -5.99
CA ASP A 428 -13.10 -7.75 -5.15
C ASP A 428 -12.32 -8.86 -5.87
N CYS A 429 -12.64 -9.11 -7.14
CA CYS A 429 -11.92 -10.05 -8.00
C CYS A 429 -10.46 -9.65 -8.25
N PHE A 430 -10.19 -8.36 -8.39
CA PHE A 430 -8.83 -7.84 -8.50
C PHE A 430 -8.04 -8.15 -7.23
N TRP A 431 -8.60 -7.89 -6.06
CA TRP A 431 -7.94 -8.17 -4.77
C TRP A 431 -7.73 -9.66 -4.52
N ALA A 432 -8.70 -10.51 -4.87
CA ALA A 432 -8.54 -11.96 -4.78
C ALA A 432 -7.39 -12.44 -5.69
N THR A 433 -7.36 -11.95 -6.92
CA THR A 433 -6.31 -12.26 -7.89
C THR A 433 -4.94 -11.76 -7.41
N HIS A 434 -4.87 -10.52 -6.92
CA HIS A 434 -3.65 -9.94 -6.39
C HIS A 434 -3.14 -10.69 -5.15
N ARG A 435 -4.03 -11.17 -4.27
CA ARG A 435 -3.60 -11.99 -3.11
C ARG A 435 -3.05 -13.35 -3.53
N ALA A 436 -3.61 -13.96 -4.57
CA ALA A 436 -3.15 -15.25 -5.09
C ALA A 436 -1.84 -15.13 -5.90
N PHE A 437 -1.69 -14.05 -6.68
CA PHE A 437 -0.62 -13.94 -7.69
C PHE A 437 0.27 -12.71 -7.58
N GLY A 438 0.03 -11.80 -6.65
CA GLY A 438 0.71 -10.49 -6.58
C GLY A 438 2.23 -10.57 -6.50
N TRP A 439 2.79 -11.68 -6.02
CA TRP A 439 4.24 -11.94 -6.02
C TRP A 439 4.81 -12.44 -7.35
N THR A 440 3.94 -12.87 -8.27
CA THR A 440 4.29 -13.45 -9.57
C THR A 440 3.83 -12.61 -10.76
N ALA A 441 2.98 -11.61 -10.54
CA ALA A 441 2.26 -10.89 -11.59
C ALA A 441 2.75 -9.46 -11.86
N PHE A 442 3.65 -8.91 -11.05
CA PHE A 442 4.19 -7.55 -11.22
C PHE A 442 5.70 -7.50 -11.04
#